data_AF-A0A966NBH0-F1
#
_entry.id   AF-A0A966NBH0-F1
#
_cell.length_a   1.000
_cell.length_b   1.000
_cell.length_c   1.000
_cell.angle_alpha   90.00
_cell.angle_beta   90.00
_cell.angle_gamma   90.00
#
_symmetry.space_group_name_H-M   'P 1'
#
loop_
_entity.id
_entity.type
_entity.pdbx_description
1 polymer ?
#
loop_
_entity_poly.entity_id
_entity_poly.type
_entity_poly.pdbx_seq_one_letter_code
_entity_poly.pdbx_strand_id
1 'polypeptide(L)' 'MAIENFDGGAVISGGDIQIYRMKTLLRALALEIKGMKISRGRSAYSIIKSEFTLKGSKQKVFDQFQQIVNG' A
#
# COMPACT_ATOMS: atom_id res chain seq x y z
N MET A 1 0.21 5.21 -16.75
CA MET A 1 0.64 6.49 -16.15
C MET A 1 0.01 7.66 -16.90
N ALA A 2 -1.30 7.83 -16.74
CA ALA A 2 -1.98 9.07 -17.07
C ALA A 2 -1.95 9.94 -15.80
N ILE A 3 -0.79 10.55 -15.54
CA ILE A 3 -0.73 11.67 -14.60
C ILE A 3 -1.20 12.87 -15.41
N GLU A 4 -2.44 13.27 -15.18
CA GLU A 4 -2.93 14.54 -15.70
C GLU A 4 -2.46 15.61 -14.72
N ASN A 5 -1.49 16.40 -15.17
CA ASN A 5 -1.02 17.58 -14.44
C ASN A 5 -2.02 18.69 -14.69
N PHE A 6 -2.72 19.12 -13.63
CA PHE A 6 -3.53 20.33 -13.63
C PHE A 6 -2.78 21.42 -12.86
N ASP A 7 -3.04 22.70 -13.15
CA ASP A 7 -2.30 23.85 -12.60
C ASP A 7 -2.36 23.91 -11.05
N GLY A 8 -1.46 23.16 -10.40
CA GLY A 8 -1.31 23.05 -8.94
C GLY A 8 -1.46 21.65 -8.35
N GLY A 9 -1.74 20.60 -9.13
CA GLY A 9 -1.93 19.24 -8.60
C GLY A 9 -1.86 18.13 -9.63
N ALA A 10 -1.62 16.90 -9.16
CA ALA A 10 -1.62 15.70 -9.98
C ALA A 10 -2.90 14.89 -9.73
N VAL A 11 -3.62 14.55 -10.80
CA VAL A 11 -4.76 13.62 -10.75
C VAL A 11 -4.29 12.25 -11.23
N ILE A 12 -4.62 11.21 -10.47
CA ILE A 12 -4.36 9.82 -10.82
C ILE A 12 -5.68 9.20 -11.30
N SER A 13 -5.73 8.84 -12.58
CA SER A 13 -6.94 8.33 -13.24
C SER A 13 -6.78 6.86 -13.66
N GLY A 14 -7.89 6.12 -13.74
CA GLY A 14 -7.92 4.77 -14.31
C GLY A 14 -7.07 3.73 -13.54
N GLY A 15 -6.30 2.92 -14.27
CA GLY A 15 -5.51 1.81 -13.70
C GLY A 15 -4.41 2.24 -12.74
N ASP A 16 -3.96 3.50 -12.81
CA ASP A 16 -2.91 4.04 -11.94
C ASP A 16 -3.39 4.23 -10.49
N ILE A 17 -4.70 4.29 -10.25
CA ILE A 17 -5.30 4.36 -8.90
C ILE A 17 -4.95 3.13 -8.07
N GLN A 18 -4.93 1.94 -8.68
CA GLN A 18 -4.61 0.71 -7.98
C GLN A 18 -3.15 0.67 -7.56
N ILE A 19 -2.24 1.10 -8.45
CA ILE A 19 -0.81 1.21 -8.14
C ILE A 19 -0.59 2.20 -6.98
N TYR A 20 -1.27 3.35 -7.01
CA TYR A 20 -1.20 4.32 -5.93
C TYR A 20 -1.69 3.71 -4.61
N ARG A 21 -2.87 3.06 -4.61
CA ARG A 21 -3.42 2.38 -3.44
C ARG A 21 -2.44 1.34 -2.86
N MET A 22 -1.81 0.54 -3.72
CA MET A 22 -0.84 -0.46 -3.30
C MET A 22 0.41 0.19 -2.66
N LYS A 23 0.93 1.28 -3.23
CA LYS A 23 2.03 2.05 -2.64
C LYS A 23 1.65 2.65 -1.28
N THR A 24 0.44 3.18 -1.14
CA THR A 24 -0.08 3.69 0.14
C THR A 24 -0.15 2.58 1.19
N LEU A 25 -0.68 1.40 0.84
CA LEU A 25 -0.73 0.24 1.73
C LEU A 25 0.67 -0.21 2.16
N LEU A 26 1.64 -0.23 1.24
CA LEU A 26 3.03 -0.58 1.55
C LEU A 26 3.64 0.38 2.58
N ARG A 27 3.40 1.69 2.43
CA ARG A 27 3.89 2.69 3.40
C ARG A 27 3.16 2.62 4.74
N ALA A 28 1.86 2.38 4.73
CA ALA A 28 1.09 2.17 5.95
C ALA A 28 1.61 0.95 6.74
N LEU A 29 1.91 -0.17 6.06
CA LEU A 29 2.51 -1.34 6.70
C LEU A 29 3.89 -1.05 7.28
N ALA A 30 4.72 -0.24 6.60
CA ALA A 30 6.02 0.19 7.14
C ALA A 30 5.87 0.98 8.45
N LEU A 31 4.87 1.87 8.54
CA LEU A 31 4.57 2.60 9.77
C LEU A 31 4.07 1.66 10.87
N GLU A 32 3.26 0.67 10.52
CA GLU A 32 2.79 -0.35 11.46
C GLU A 32 3.89 -1.24 12.04
N ILE A 33 4.97 -1.47 11.28
CA ILE A 33 6.18 -2.16 11.75
C ILE A 33 6.93 -1.28 12.75
N LYS A 34 6.98 0.04 12.50
CA LYS A 34 7.56 1.03 13.43
C LYS A 34 6.72 1.27 14.70
N GLY A 35 5.63 0.52 14.89
CA GLY A 35 4.81 0.57 16.10
C GLY A 35 3.61 1.51 16.00
N MET A 36 3.41 2.20 14.88
CA MET A 36 2.18 2.99 14.69
C MET A 36 0.97 2.05 14.57
N LYS A 37 -0.13 2.42 15.21
CA LYS A 37 -1.38 1.65 15.17
C LYS A 37 -2.46 2.52 14.56
N ILE A 38 -3.26 1.91 13.69
CA ILE A 38 -4.53 2.51 13.29
C ILE A 38 -5.44 2.58 14.51
N SER A 39 -6.11 3.71 14.70
CA SER A 39 -7.05 3.93 15.81
C SER A 39 -8.41 3.27 15.56
N ARG A 40 -8.83 3.12 14.29
CA ARG A 40 -10.11 2.49 13.89
C ARG A 40 -9.98 1.81 12.52
N GLY A 41 -10.60 0.64 12.36
CA GLY A 41 -10.65 -0.09 11.09
C GLY A 41 -9.57 -1.18 10.97
N ARG A 42 -9.42 -1.72 9.75
CA ARG A 42 -8.48 -2.82 9.46
C ARG A 42 -7.07 -2.28 9.27
N SER A 43 -6.08 -2.99 9.82
CA SER A 43 -4.66 -2.67 9.62
C SER A 43 -4.23 -2.89 8.17
N ALA A 44 -3.22 -2.14 7.72
CA ALA A 44 -2.57 -2.34 6.43
C ALA A 44 -2.06 -3.77 6.29
N TYR A 45 -1.48 -4.33 7.35
CA TYR A 45 -1.12 -5.75 7.40
C TYR A 45 -2.31 -6.67 7.08
N SER A 46 -3.45 -6.47 7.74
CA SER A 46 -4.62 -7.33 7.56
C SER A 46 -5.24 -7.21 6.17
N ILE A 47 -5.23 -6.01 5.59
CA ILE A 47 -5.74 -5.73 4.23
C ILE A 47 -4.85 -6.45 3.22
N ILE A 48 -3.54 -6.18 3.24
CA ILE A 48 -2.56 -6.75 2.32
C ILE A 48 -2.60 -8.29 2.38
N LYS A 49 -2.61 -8.84 3.59
CA LYS A 49 -2.58 -10.28 3.79
C LYS A 49 -3.83 -10.98 3.22
N SER A 50 -5.01 -10.37 3.35
CA SER A 50 -6.24 -10.94 2.78
C SER A 50 -6.36 -10.75 1.28
N GLU A 51 -5.95 -9.61 0.73
CA GLU A 51 -6.11 -9.31 -0.70
C GLU A 51 -5.08 -10.03 -1.57
N PHE A 52 -3.85 -10.18 -1.07
CA PHE A 52 -2.73 -10.75 -1.82
C PHE A 52 -2.35 -12.17 -1.37
N THR A 53 -3.14 -12.76 -0.46
CA THR A 53 -2.94 -14.13 0.06
C THR A 53 -1.53 -14.37 0.63
N LEU A 54 -0.92 -13.32 1.18
CA LEU A 54 0.44 -13.36 1.73
C LEU A 54 0.47 -13.99 3.13
N LYS A 55 1.64 -14.48 3.55
CA LYS A 55 1.80 -15.19 4.84
C LYS A 55 3.07 -14.77 5.56
N GLY A 56 3.00 -14.70 6.89
CA GLY A 56 4.13 -14.38 7.76
C GLY A 56 3.88 -13.23 8.72
N SER A 57 4.95 -12.75 9.38
CA SER A 57 4.95 -11.56 10.25
C SER A 57 4.77 -10.28 9.43
N LYS A 58 4.56 -9.13 10.09
CA LYS A 58 4.45 -7.84 9.39
C LYS A 58 5.65 -7.54 8.48
N GLN A 59 6.88 -7.80 8.97
CA GLN A 59 8.10 -7.62 8.17
C GLN A 59 8.12 -8.54 6.94
N LYS A 60 7.85 -9.84 7.13
CA LYS A 60 7.83 -10.79 5.99
C LYS A 60 6.77 -10.44 4.95
N VAL A 61 5.58 -10.02 5.40
CA VAL A 61 4.50 -9.57 4.49
C VAL A 61 4.89 -8.28 3.79
N PHE A 62 5.59 -7.37 4.47
CA PHE A 62 6.12 -6.15 3.85
C PHE A 62 7.11 -6.48 2.72
N ASP A 63 8.07 -7.37 2.98
CA ASP A 63 9.09 -7.73 1.99
C ASP A 63 8.45 -8.39 0.75
N GLN A 64 7.51 -9.33 0.96
CA GLN A 64 6.74 -9.96 -0.11
C GLN A 64 5.90 -8.95 -0.91
N PHE A 65 5.21 -8.05 -0.20
CA PHE A 65 4.36 -7.07 -0.85
C PHE A 65 5.17 -6.01 -1.61
N GLN A 66 6.36 -5.64 -1.10
CA GLN A 66 7.27 -4.74 -1.78
C GLN A 66 7.72 -5.29 -3.14
N GLN A 67 7.94 -6.60 -3.25
CA GLN A 67 8.25 -7.26 -4.53
C GLN A 67 7.08 -7.16 -5.51
N ILE A 68 5.83 -7.24 -5.04
CA ILE A 68 4.64 -7.09 -5.89
C ILE A 68 4.47 -5.64 -6.36
N VAL A 69 4.78 -4.65 -5.49
CA VAL A 69 4.57 -3.22 -5.80
C VAL A 69 5.65 -2.64 -6.72
N ASN A 70 6.89 -3.13 -6.59
CA ASN A 70 8.05 -2.62 -7.32
C ASN A 70 8.55 -3.57 -8.42
N GLY A 71 7.93 -4.75 -8.55
CA GLY A 71 8.22 -5.74 -9.58
C GLY A 71 7.47 -5.47 -10.88
#